data_AF-A0A022FNT8-F1
#
_entry.id   AF-A0A022FNT8-F1
#
_cell.length_a   1.000
_cell.length_b   1.000
_cell.length_c   1.000
_cell.angle_alpha   90.00
_cell.angle_beta   90.00
_cell.angle_gamma   90.00
#
_symmetry.space_group_name_H-M   'P 1'
#
loop_
_entity.id
_entity.type
_entity.pdbx_description
1 polymer ?
#
loop_
_entity_poly.entity_id
_entity_poly.type
_entity_poly.pdbx_seq_one_letter_code
_entity_poly.pdbx_strand_id
1 'polypeptide(L)'
;SGRCSYKDVNSAKSNLLGYLEDALTEAGVEIEPVLAAPNFLTLFATVARAPLMATVPAIVARHYAPMFGLAASPLPFAFPSFPVELIWHARSQGDSAHAWLRGKIAQSAAAMIPADMVQPGSSGAAAGVAARGRRRRGRG
;
A
#
# COMPACT_ATOMS: atom_id res chain seq x y z
N SER A 1 12.97 -11.66 31.11
CA SER A 1 12.79 -11.32 29.68
C SER A 1 11.83 -10.15 29.60
N GLY A 2 12.30 -8.96 29.22
CA GLY A 2 11.48 -7.75 29.20
C GLY A 2 10.70 -7.67 27.89
N ARG A 3 9.37 -7.54 27.95
CA ARG A 3 8.55 -7.17 26.80
C ARG A 3 8.95 -5.76 26.36
N CYS A 4 9.44 -5.61 25.13
CA CYS A 4 9.62 -4.29 24.51
C CYS A 4 8.24 -3.81 24.07
N SER A 5 7.65 -2.87 24.82
CA SER A 5 6.42 -2.20 24.39
C SER A 5 6.77 -1.05 23.46
N TYR A 6 6.24 -1.07 22.24
CA TYR A 6 6.47 -0.04 21.24
C TYR A 6 5.17 0.70 20.91
N LYS A 7 5.25 2.03 20.74
CA LYS A 7 4.11 2.90 20.46
C LYS A 7 4.09 3.29 18.98
N ASP A 8 3.04 2.89 18.29
CA ASP A 8 2.95 3.03 16.83
C ASP A 8 1.81 3.93 16.38
N VAL A 9 2.03 4.58 15.22
CA VAL A 9 1.02 5.36 14.49
C VAL A 9 0.84 4.74 13.10
N ASN A 10 -0.40 4.48 12.72
CA ASN A 10 -0.71 3.86 11.42
C ASN A 10 -1.47 4.82 10.50
N SER A 11 -1.29 4.66 9.18
CA SER A 11 -2.15 5.37 8.21
C SER A 11 -3.46 4.61 8.01
N ALA A 12 -4.59 5.28 8.25
CA ALA A 12 -5.92 4.71 8.11
C ALA A 12 -6.33 4.56 6.63
N LYS A 13 -5.75 3.59 5.93
CA LYS A 13 -6.42 2.96 4.78
C LYS A 13 -7.08 1.69 5.30
N SER A 14 -8.41 1.66 5.30
CA SER A 14 -9.25 0.68 6.03
C SER A 14 -8.84 -0.80 5.90
N ASN A 15 -8.23 -1.19 4.77
CA ASN A 15 -7.82 -2.58 4.55
C ASN A 15 -6.40 -2.87 5.06
N LEU A 16 -5.51 -1.87 5.04
CA LEU A 16 -4.10 -2.04 5.41
C LEU A 16 -3.93 -2.23 6.93
N LEU A 17 -4.81 -1.60 7.71
CA LEU A 17 -4.81 -1.71 9.17
C LEU A 17 -5.09 -3.16 9.61
N GLY A 18 -6.11 -3.81 9.03
CA GLY A 18 -6.45 -5.20 9.36
C GLY A 18 -5.32 -6.17 9.01
N TYR A 19 -4.71 -6.06 7.82
CA TYR A 19 -3.57 -6.92 7.46
C TYR A 19 -2.37 -6.72 8.37
N LEU A 20 -2.13 -5.49 8.83
CA LEU A 20 -1.05 -5.18 9.77
C LEU A 20 -1.32 -5.79 11.15
N GLU A 21 -2.53 -5.68 11.66
CA GLU A 21 -2.94 -6.31 12.93
C GLU A 21 -2.81 -7.84 12.86
N ASP A 22 -3.23 -8.46 11.78
CA ASP A 22 -3.10 -9.91 11.56
C ASP A 22 -1.62 -10.33 11.55
N ALA A 23 -0.77 -9.63 10.78
CA ALA A 23 0.65 -9.94 10.69
C ALA A 23 1.40 -9.73 12.01
N LEU A 24 1.04 -8.70 12.78
CA LEU A 24 1.60 -8.47 14.11
C LEU A 24 1.21 -9.57 15.09
N THR A 25 -0.06 -10.01 15.03
CA THR A 25 -0.58 -11.12 15.84
C THR A 25 0.15 -12.43 15.50
N GLU A 26 0.32 -12.74 14.21
CA GLU A 26 1.08 -13.92 13.76
C GLU A 26 2.55 -13.88 14.17
N ALA A 27 3.17 -12.69 14.17
CA ALA A 27 4.55 -12.49 14.59
C ALA A 27 4.74 -12.50 16.12
N GLY A 28 3.66 -12.52 16.90
CA GLY A 28 3.71 -12.40 18.36
C GLY A 28 4.24 -11.04 18.84
N VAL A 29 4.07 -10.00 18.02
CA VAL A 29 4.51 -8.64 18.32
C VAL A 29 3.33 -7.85 18.88
N GLU A 30 3.47 -7.36 20.11
CA GLU A 30 2.51 -6.44 20.71
C GLU A 30 2.91 -4.99 20.39
N ILE A 31 1.97 -4.25 19.81
CA ILE A 31 2.10 -2.79 19.62
C ILE A 31 1.02 -2.07 20.42
N GLU A 32 1.33 -0.86 20.87
CA GLU A 32 0.34 0.06 21.42
C GLU A 32 -0.03 1.08 20.33
N PRO A 33 -1.17 0.93 19.63
CA PRO A 33 -1.59 1.89 18.61
C PRO A 33 -2.02 3.19 19.28
N VAL A 34 -1.27 4.27 19.05
CA VAL A 34 -1.50 5.58 19.70
C VAL A 34 -2.37 6.49 18.84
N LEU A 35 -2.26 6.39 17.52
CA LEU A 35 -2.97 7.26 16.59
C LEU A 35 -3.15 6.61 15.21
N ALA A 36 -4.28 6.90 14.57
CA ALA A 36 -4.53 6.61 13.17
C ALA A 36 -4.58 7.94 12.38
N ALA A 37 -3.63 8.14 11.47
CA ALA A 37 -3.54 9.36 10.67
C ALA A 37 -4.29 9.20 9.33
N PRO A 38 -5.00 10.24 8.85
CA PRO A 38 -5.78 10.16 7.61
C PRO A 38 -4.90 10.13 6.35
N ASN A 39 -3.64 10.57 6.45
CA ASN A 39 -2.69 10.58 5.34
C ASN A 39 -1.25 10.42 5.84
N PHE A 40 -0.33 10.08 4.94
CA PHE A 40 1.08 9.83 5.27
C PHE A 40 1.86 11.09 5.67
N LEU A 41 1.52 12.27 5.16
CA LEU A 41 2.28 13.49 5.49
C LEU A 41 2.04 13.92 6.93
N THR A 42 0.79 13.87 7.39
CA THR A 42 0.44 14.09 8.79
C THR A 42 1.14 13.05 9.67
N LEU A 43 1.17 11.78 9.23
CA LEU A 43 1.86 10.70 9.93
C LEU A 43 3.35 10.99 10.12
N PHE A 44 4.08 11.36 9.06
CA PHE A 44 5.50 11.70 9.15
C PHE A 44 5.75 12.93 10.03
N ALA A 45 4.91 13.97 9.92
CA ALA A 45 5.04 15.16 10.75
C ALA A 45 4.83 14.86 12.24
N THR A 46 3.93 13.92 12.59
CA THR A 46 3.72 13.48 13.97
C THR A 46 4.91 12.66 14.48
N VAL A 47 5.36 11.66 13.72
CA VAL A 47 6.48 10.78 14.09
C VAL A 47 7.79 11.55 14.23
N ALA A 48 8.01 12.59 13.41
CA ALA A 48 9.20 13.44 13.51
C ALA A 48 9.26 14.26 14.81
N ARG A 49 8.15 14.38 15.57
CA ARG A 49 8.05 15.24 16.75
C ARG A 49 7.84 14.47 18.06
N ALA A 50 7.76 13.15 18.01
CA ALA A 50 7.46 12.30 19.16
C ALA A 50 8.20 10.96 19.06
N PRO A 51 8.47 10.27 20.18
CA PRO A 51 9.13 8.96 20.18
C PRO A 51 8.15 7.86 19.73
N LEU A 52 7.83 7.85 18.44
CA LEU A 52 6.88 6.94 17.78
C LEU A 52 7.52 6.34 16.53
N MET A 53 6.99 5.24 16.02
CA MET A 53 7.23 4.77 14.65
C MET A 53 5.90 4.74 13.89
N ALA A 54 6.02 4.55 12.58
CA ALA A 54 4.89 4.37 11.70
C ALA A 54 5.17 3.31 10.65
N THR A 55 4.17 2.47 10.41
CA THR A 55 4.19 1.52 9.30
C THR A 55 3.57 2.17 8.07
N VAL A 56 4.36 2.26 7.00
CA VAL A 56 3.94 2.84 5.71
C VAL A 56 4.48 1.99 4.55
N PRO A 57 3.88 2.05 3.35
CA PRO A 57 4.45 1.40 2.17
C PRO A 57 5.88 1.86 1.92
N ALA A 58 6.76 0.93 1.55
CA ALA A 58 8.20 1.18 1.43
C ALA A 58 8.54 2.33 0.47
N ILE A 59 7.80 2.47 -0.64
CA ILE A 59 7.95 3.59 -1.58
C ILE A 59 7.67 4.94 -0.93
N VAL A 60 6.67 5.01 -0.05
CA VAL A 60 6.33 6.23 0.68
C VAL A 60 7.42 6.56 1.70
N ALA A 61 7.92 5.56 2.43
CA ALA A 61 9.03 5.74 3.35
C ALA A 61 10.29 6.27 2.64
N ARG A 62 10.72 5.63 1.54
CA ARG A 62 11.95 6.03 0.82
C ARG A 62 11.87 7.46 0.29
N HIS A 63 10.73 7.86 -0.26
CA HIS A 63 10.60 9.21 -0.82
C HIS A 63 10.41 10.29 0.24
N TYR A 64 9.60 10.03 1.27
CA TYR A 64 9.16 11.08 2.19
C TYR A 64 9.93 11.10 3.50
N ALA A 65 10.38 9.97 4.06
CA ALA A 65 11.08 9.96 5.35
C ALA A 65 12.28 10.91 5.41
N PRO A 66 13.17 10.98 4.38
CA PRO A 66 14.31 11.90 4.40
C PRO A 66 13.90 13.39 4.48
N MET A 67 12.76 13.76 3.88
CA MET A 67 12.26 15.15 3.92
C MET A 67 11.82 15.58 5.33
N PHE A 68 11.51 14.62 6.21
CA PHE A 68 11.14 14.86 7.61
C PHE A 68 12.29 14.53 8.58
N GLY A 69 13.50 14.23 8.08
CA GLY A 69 14.63 13.81 8.93
C GLY A 69 14.42 12.44 9.58
N LEU A 70 13.56 11.60 9.01
CA LEU A 70 13.24 10.27 9.54
C LEU A 70 14.07 9.19 8.84
N ALA A 71 14.41 8.15 9.60
CA ALA A 71 14.98 6.91 9.08
C ALA A 71 13.87 5.90 8.74
N ALA A 72 14.13 5.06 7.75
CA ALA A 72 13.24 3.96 7.39
C ALA A 72 13.95 2.62 7.61
N SER A 73 13.21 1.63 8.11
CA SER A 73 13.68 0.25 8.34
C SER A 73 12.67 -0.73 7.73
N PRO A 74 13.10 -1.90 7.23
CA PRO A 74 12.18 -2.99 6.93
C PRO A 74 11.43 -3.44 8.20
N LEU A 75 10.25 -4.03 8.00
CA LEU A 75 9.48 -4.63 9.08
C LEU A 75 10.25 -5.84 9.66
N PRO A 76 10.21 -6.05 10.99
CA PRO A 76 10.90 -7.17 11.64
C PRO A 76 10.17 -8.51 11.49
N PHE A 77 9.08 -8.54 10.73
CA PHE A 77 8.24 -9.72 10.47
C PHE A 77 7.84 -9.77 8.99
N ALA A 78 7.38 -10.94 8.56
CA ALA A 78 6.87 -11.11 7.20
C ALA A 78 5.56 -10.35 7.02
N PHE A 79 5.46 -9.55 5.97
CA PHE A 79 4.27 -8.78 5.64
C PHE A 79 3.92 -8.97 4.17
N PRO A 80 2.64 -9.22 3.81
CA PRO A 80 2.26 -9.41 2.43
C PRO A 80 2.55 -8.15 1.60
N SER A 81 3.06 -8.35 0.39
CA SER A 81 3.19 -7.28 -0.59
C SER A 81 1.85 -7.02 -1.28
N PHE A 82 1.49 -5.75 -1.44
CA PHE A 82 0.28 -5.36 -2.17
C PHE A 82 0.66 -4.87 -3.57
N PRO A 83 0.15 -5.50 -4.65
CA PRO A 83 0.42 -5.05 -6.00
C PRO A 83 -0.21 -3.67 -6.24
N VAL A 84 0.49 -2.83 -7.01
CA VAL A 84 -0.05 -1.57 -7.53
C VAL A 84 -0.55 -1.83 -8.94
N GLU A 85 -1.86 -1.76 -9.13
CA GLU A 85 -2.50 -2.06 -10.40
C GLU A 85 -3.08 -0.80 -11.04
N LEU A 86 -3.03 -0.76 -12.37
CA LEU A 86 -3.74 0.23 -13.17
C LEU A 86 -5.04 -0.40 -13.67
N ILE A 87 -6.18 0.17 -13.27
CA ILE A 87 -7.51 -0.38 -13.57
C ILE A 87 -8.22 0.56 -14.53
N TRP A 88 -8.86 0.00 -15.55
CA TRP A 88 -9.67 0.75 -16.51
C TRP A 88 -10.87 -0.06 -16.98
N HIS A 89 -11.84 0.63 -17.58
CA HIS A 89 -13.03 0.00 -18.12
C HIS A 89 -12.72 -0.71 -19.45
N ALA A 90 -13.34 -1.86 -19.71
CA ALA A 90 -13.10 -2.66 -20.92
C ALA A 90 -13.31 -1.88 -22.23
N ARG A 91 -14.21 -0.89 -22.24
CA ARG A 91 -14.45 0.00 -23.39
C ARG A 91 -13.22 0.82 -23.79
N SER A 92 -12.35 1.14 -22.86
CA SER A 92 -11.13 1.93 -23.09
C SER A 92 -9.92 1.06 -23.48
N GLN A 93 -10.11 -0.26 -23.66
CA GLN A 93 -9.03 -1.18 -23.98
C GLN A 93 -8.44 -0.93 -25.37
N GLY A 94 -9.29 -0.61 -26.36
CA GLY A 94 -8.90 -0.38 -27.75
C GLY A 94 -8.57 1.08 -28.10
N ASP A 95 -8.66 1.99 -27.13
CA ASP A 95 -8.37 3.41 -27.34
C ASP A 95 -6.85 3.65 -27.33
N SER A 96 -6.32 4.25 -28.41
CA SER A 96 -4.88 4.48 -28.60
C SER A 96 -4.32 5.57 -27.68
N ALA A 97 -5.09 6.62 -27.39
CA ALA A 97 -4.70 7.66 -26.44
C ALA A 97 -4.64 7.08 -25.02
N HIS A 98 -5.60 6.23 -24.67
CA HIS A 98 -5.61 5.51 -23.41
C HIS A 98 -4.44 4.52 -23.30
N ALA A 99 -4.13 3.78 -24.37
CA ALA A 99 -2.94 2.92 -24.42
C ALA A 99 -1.64 3.69 -24.22
N TRP A 100 -1.49 4.85 -24.87
CA TRP A 100 -0.33 5.73 -24.70
C TRP A 100 -0.18 6.21 -23.26
N LEU A 101 -1.26 6.70 -22.64
CA LEU A 101 -1.23 7.19 -21.26
C LEU A 101 -0.87 6.08 -20.27
N ARG A 102 -1.47 4.89 -20.41
CA ARG A 102 -1.11 3.72 -19.58
C ARG A 102 0.37 3.37 -19.71
N GLY A 103 0.90 3.41 -20.93
CA GLY A 103 2.32 3.21 -21.20
C GLY A 103 3.19 4.25 -20.48
N LYS A 104 2.79 5.52 -20.49
CA LYS A 104 3.50 6.59 -19.77
C LYS A 104 3.45 6.43 -18.26
N ILE A 105 2.29 6.08 -17.70
CA ILE A 105 2.15 5.81 -16.27
C ILE A 105 3.05 4.64 -15.86
N ALA A 106 3.05 3.54 -16.61
CA ALA A 106 3.88 2.37 -16.33
C ALA A 106 5.38 2.69 -16.39
N GLN A 107 5.81 3.47 -17.39
CA GLN A 107 7.20 3.92 -17.50
C GLN A 107 7.62 4.77 -16.30
N SER A 108 6.80 5.76 -15.91
CA SER A 108 7.09 6.62 -14.76
C SER A 108 7.10 5.84 -13.44
N ALA A 109 6.16 4.91 -13.27
CA ALA A 109 6.10 4.06 -12.08
C ALA A 109 7.34 3.16 -11.96
N ALA A 110 7.79 2.56 -13.07
CA ALA A 110 9.01 1.75 -13.10
C ALA A 110 10.29 2.57 -12.78
N ALA A 111 10.31 3.87 -13.10
CA ALA A 111 11.41 4.75 -12.72
C ALA A 111 11.41 5.12 -11.22
N MET A 112 10.25 5.11 -10.57
CA MET A 112 10.11 5.42 -9.14
C MET A 112 10.26 4.18 -8.25
N ILE A 113 9.80 3.02 -8.70
CA ILE A 113 9.86 1.76 -7.96
C ILE A 113 11.20 1.10 -8.25
N PRO A 114 12.12 1.03 -7.29
CA PRO A 114 13.41 0.41 -7.54
C PRO A 114 13.22 -1.10 -7.70
N ALA A 115 14.07 -1.73 -8.54
CA ALA A 115 13.89 -3.13 -8.92
C ALA A 115 13.88 -4.11 -7.73
N ASP A 116 14.49 -3.73 -6.60
CA ASP A 116 14.49 -4.52 -5.35
C ASP A 116 13.11 -4.59 -4.67
N MET A 117 12.21 -3.65 -4.98
CA MET A 117 10.82 -3.65 -4.52
C MET A 117 9.88 -4.38 -5.47
N VAL A 118 10.32 -4.70 -6.70
CA VAL A 118 9.51 -5.42 -7.68
C VAL A 118 9.68 -6.91 -7.45
N GLN A 119 8.69 -7.54 -6.80
CA GLN A 119 8.71 -8.98 -6.60
C GLN A 119 8.43 -9.73 -7.92
N PRO A 120 9.18 -10.80 -8.24
CA PRO A 120 8.93 -11.66 -9.39
C PRO A 120 7.60 -12.39 -9.19
N GLY A 121 6.57 -11.96 -9.91
CA GLY A 121 5.20 -12.47 -9.79
C GLY A 121 4.10 -11.42 -10.02
N SER A 122 4.46 -10.13 -10.02
CA SER A 122 3.53 -9.03 -10.33
C SER A 122 3.26 -8.82 -11.83
N SER A 123 3.92 -9.60 -12.71
CA SER A 123 3.68 -9.55 -14.15
C SER A 123 2.56 -10.52 -14.54
N GLY A 124 1.33 -10.01 -14.63
CA GLY A 124 0.33 -10.54 -15.55
C GLY A 124 -0.75 -11.43 -14.95
N ALA A 125 -1.80 -10.81 -14.41
CA ALA A 125 -3.16 -11.33 -14.53
C ALA A 125 -4.09 -10.17 -14.86
N ALA A 126 -4.04 -9.70 -16.11
CA ALA A 126 -5.13 -8.97 -16.72
C ALA A 126 -6.32 -9.93 -16.92
N ALA A 127 -6.91 -10.42 -15.83
CA ALA A 127 -8.19 -11.11 -15.83
C ALA A 127 -9.24 -10.04 -15.55
N GLY A 128 -9.85 -9.53 -16.61
CA GLY A 128 -10.91 -8.54 -16.53
C GLY A 128 -11.95 -8.96 -15.49
N VAL A 129 -12.22 -8.06 -14.54
CA VAL A 129 -13.41 -8.13 -13.69
C VAL A 129 -14.61 -8.04 -14.64
N ALA A 130 -15.09 -9.21 -15.08
CA ALA A 130 -16.30 -9.34 -15.85
C ALA A 130 -17.44 -8.78 -14.98
N ALA A 131 -17.97 -7.63 -15.37
CA ALA A 131 -19.16 -7.05 -14.78
C ALA A 131 -20.29 -8.10 -14.85
N ARG A 132 -20.61 -8.69 -13.70
CA ARG A 132 -21.70 -9.64 -13.55
C ARG A 132 -23.01 -8.87 -13.78
N GLY A 133 -23.50 -8.93 -15.01
CA GLY A 133 -24.72 -8.26 -15.43
C GLY A 133 -25.90 -8.65 -14.56
N ARG A 134 -26.63 -7.65 -14.04
CA ARG A 134 -27.91 -7.84 -13.37
C ARG A 134 -28.88 -8.50 -14.36
N ARG A 135 -29.26 -9.76 -14.12
CA ARG A 135 -30.44 -10.35 -14.76
C ARG A 135 -31.67 -9.57 -14.31
N ARG A 136 -32.24 -8.78 -15.22
CA ARG A 136 -33.59 -8.22 -15.07
C ARG A 136 -34.58 -9.39 -14.95
N ARG A 137 -35.40 -9.35 -13.89
CA ARG A 137 -36.65 -10.12 -13.78
C ARG A 137 -37.55 -9.79 -14.97
N GLY A 138 -37.87 -10.79 -15.79
CA GLY A 138 -38.96 -10.72 -16.76
C GLY A 138 -40.18 -11.41 -16.17
N ARG A 139 -41.24 -10.63 -15.96
CA ARG A 139 -42.63 -11.06 -15.76
C ARG A 139 -43.13 -11.75 -17.02
N GLY A 140 -43.81 -12.88 -16.85
CA GLY A 140 -44.68 -13.54 -17.81
C GLY A 140 -45.62 -14.42 -17.02
#